data_AF-M1D6Q3-F1
#
_entry.id   AF-M1D6Q3-F1
#
_cell.length_a   1.000
_cell.length_b   1.000
_cell.length_c   1.000
_cell.angle_alpha   90.00
_cell.angle_beta   90.00
_cell.angle_gamma   90.00
#
_symmetry.space_group_name_H-M   'P 1'
#
loop_
_entity.id
_entity.type
_entity.pdbx_description
1 polymer ?
#
loop_
_entity_poly.entity_id
_entity_poly.type
_entity_poly.pdbx_seq_one_letter_code
_entity_poly.pdbx_strand_id
1 'polypeptide(L)'
;MASFVKSLDNKHLLEIGMEGFYGDSVPERKSVNPSYQVGTDFISNHLIKEIDFATIHAYTDQWLSGQSDDAQMIFMQRWMTSHWQDAKNILKKPLVLAEFGKSSRDPGYNQNIRDTFMSTIYRNIYSLAKDGGTMGGSLIWQLVAQGMENYEDGYCIELGKNPSTAGIITSQSHAMTALAHLVKI
;
A
#
# COMPACT_ATOMS: atom_id res chain seq x y z
N MET A 1 -6.11 -6.56 -21.72
CA MET A 1 -7.27 -5.73 -21.32
C MET A 1 -6.95 -4.24 -21.28
N ALA A 2 -5.78 -3.83 -20.81
CA ALA A 2 -5.44 -2.39 -20.68
C ALA A 2 -5.65 -1.57 -21.97
N SER A 3 -5.19 -2.07 -23.13
CA SER A 3 -5.40 -1.42 -24.43
C SER A 3 -6.88 -1.25 -24.81
N PHE A 4 -7.73 -2.22 -24.48
CA PHE A 4 -9.16 -2.14 -24.72
C PHE A 4 -9.83 -1.11 -23.80
N VAL A 5 -9.48 -1.08 -22.52
CA VAL A 5 -9.98 -0.05 -21.58
C VAL A 5 -9.58 1.33 -22.07
N LYS A 6 -8.31 1.53 -22.45
CA LYS A 6 -7.81 2.81 -22.98
C LYS A 6 -8.40 3.21 -24.33
N SER A 7 -8.87 2.26 -25.14
CA SER A 7 -9.58 2.61 -26.37
C SER A 7 -11.00 3.12 -26.13
N LEU A 8 -11.60 2.79 -24.98
CA LEU A 8 -12.88 3.32 -24.53
C LEU A 8 -12.72 4.61 -23.74
N ASP A 9 -11.67 4.70 -22.91
CA ASP A 9 -11.38 5.86 -22.07
C ASP A 9 -9.87 6.12 -21.98
N ASN A 10 -9.42 7.16 -22.68
CA ASN A 10 -8.04 7.63 -22.66
C ASN A 10 -7.84 8.88 -21.80
N LYS A 11 -8.83 9.27 -20.99
CA LYS A 11 -8.76 10.45 -20.11
C LYS A 11 -8.42 10.08 -18.67
N HIS A 12 -8.87 8.92 -18.21
CA HIS A 12 -8.60 8.46 -16.85
C HIS A 12 -7.34 7.61 -16.76
N LEU A 13 -6.68 7.67 -15.60
CA LEU A 13 -5.57 6.77 -15.28
C LEU A 13 -6.08 5.33 -15.13
N LEU A 14 -5.21 4.37 -15.40
CA LEU A 14 -5.46 2.95 -15.31
C LEU A 14 -4.34 2.25 -14.54
N GLU A 15 -4.73 1.41 -13.60
CA GLU A 15 -3.87 0.48 -12.88
C GLU A 15 -4.43 -0.96 -13.01
N ILE A 16 -3.76 -1.95 -12.41
CA ILE A 16 -4.07 -3.38 -12.61
C ILE A 16 -4.90 -3.98 -11.47
N GLY A 17 -4.72 -3.50 -10.23
CA GLY A 17 -5.32 -4.02 -9.01
C GLY A 17 -4.44 -5.07 -8.33
N MET A 18 -3.13 -5.04 -8.57
CA MET A 18 -2.22 -6.07 -8.08
C MET A 18 -1.79 -5.81 -6.63
N GLU A 19 -1.70 -6.89 -5.86
CA GLU A 19 -1.09 -6.89 -4.53
C GLU A 19 0.42 -6.59 -4.59
N GLY A 20 1.10 -6.92 -5.69
CA GLY A 20 2.49 -6.54 -5.94
C GLY A 20 3.50 -7.69 -6.03
N PHE A 21 3.09 -8.96 -6.04
CA PHE A 21 4.04 -10.07 -6.08
C PHE A 21 4.96 -10.03 -7.31
N TYR A 22 6.26 -10.21 -7.08
CA TYR A 22 7.26 -10.37 -8.13
C TYR A 22 7.18 -11.76 -8.77
N GLY A 23 7.34 -11.80 -10.09
CA GLY A 23 7.34 -13.02 -10.88
C GLY A 23 8.72 -13.36 -11.43
N ASP A 24 8.74 -14.02 -12.59
CA ASP A 24 9.96 -14.56 -13.19
C ASP A 24 10.74 -13.56 -14.05
N SER A 25 10.21 -12.36 -14.34
CA SER A 25 10.95 -11.36 -15.14
C SER A 25 12.24 -10.89 -14.47
N VAL A 26 12.28 -10.84 -13.14
CA VAL A 26 13.48 -10.52 -12.35
C VAL A 26 13.57 -11.51 -11.19
N PRO A 27 14.18 -12.70 -11.40
CA PRO A 27 14.09 -13.79 -10.44
C PRO A 27 14.63 -13.47 -9.05
N GLU A 28 15.63 -12.58 -8.93
CA GLU A 28 16.17 -12.18 -7.63
C GLU A 28 15.12 -11.45 -6.76
N ARG A 29 14.19 -10.71 -7.38
CA ARG A 29 13.14 -9.97 -6.68
C ARG A 29 12.10 -10.87 -6.02
N LYS A 30 12.01 -12.16 -6.41
CA LYS A 30 11.14 -13.14 -5.73
C LYS A 30 11.46 -13.31 -4.24
N SER A 31 12.69 -13.01 -3.82
CA SER A 31 13.08 -13.00 -2.40
C SER A 31 12.36 -11.93 -1.55
N VAL A 32 11.74 -10.93 -2.20
CA VAL A 32 10.96 -9.87 -1.54
C VAL A 32 9.56 -10.35 -1.17
N ASN A 33 8.96 -11.24 -1.98
CA ASN A 33 7.64 -11.84 -1.75
C ASN A 33 7.55 -12.49 -0.36
N PRO A 34 6.33 -12.66 0.19
CA PRO A 34 6.14 -13.70 1.17
C PRO A 34 6.47 -15.06 0.50
N SER A 35 6.74 -16.12 1.26
CA SER A 35 7.36 -17.37 0.77
C SER A 35 6.53 -18.23 -0.22
N TYR A 36 5.74 -17.60 -1.11
CA TYR A 36 4.90 -18.19 -2.14
C TYR A 36 4.78 -17.24 -3.35
N GLN A 37 4.11 -17.72 -4.40
CA GLN A 37 3.83 -16.99 -5.64
C GLN A 37 2.34 -17.07 -5.98
N VAL A 38 1.84 -16.08 -6.72
CA VAL A 38 0.41 -15.97 -7.07
C VAL A 38 0.16 -15.86 -8.58
N GLY A 39 1.19 -16.07 -9.40
CA GLY A 39 1.08 -16.03 -10.87
C GLY A 39 1.12 -14.63 -11.49
N THR A 40 1.27 -13.57 -10.70
CA THR A 40 1.50 -12.21 -11.17
C THR A 40 2.99 -11.87 -11.23
N ASP A 41 3.32 -10.79 -11.92
CA ASP A 41 4.68 -10.27 -11.97
C ASP A 41 4.69 -8.73 -11.97
N PHE A 42 5.00 -8.15 -10.80
CA PHE A 42 5.01 -6.70 -10.59
C PHE A 42 5.74 -5.91 -11.68
N ILE A 43 6.92 -6.36 -12.11
CA ILE A 43 7.72 -5.58 -13.07
C ILE A 43 7.13 -5.69 -14.47
N SER A 44 7.00 -6.90 -15.00
CA SER A 44 6.57 -7.09 -16.38
C SER A 44 5.12 -6.64 -16.62
N ASN A 45 4.22 -6.82 -15.65
CA ASN A 45 2.83 -6.40 -15.77
C ASN A 45 2.69 -4.86 -15.77
N HIS A 46 3.45 -4.16 -14.92
CA HIS A 46 3.42 -2.69 -14.90
C HIS A 46 4.28 -2.04 -16.00
N LEU A 47 5.05 -2.80 -16.79
CA LEU A 47 5.71 -2.28 -18.00
C LEU A 47 4.76 -2.18 -19.21
N ILE A 48 3.55 -2.72 -19.12
CA ILE A 48 2.50 -2.52 -20.13
C ILE A 48 2.27 -1.00 -20.30
N LYS A 49 2.28 -0.53 -21.55
CA LYS A 49 2.26 0.90 -21.88
C LYS A 49 1.02 1.61 -21.37
N GLU A 50 -0.13 0.94 -21.41
CA GLU A 50 -1.44 1.50 -21.04
C GLU A 50 -1.70 1.55 -19.54
N ILE A 51 -0.82 1.00 -18.72
CA ILE A 51 -0.88 1.10 -17.26
C ILE A 51 -0.14 2.36 -16.83
N ASP A 52 -0.80 3.27 -16.11
CA ASP A 52 -0.23 4.60 -15.82
C ASP A 52 0.52 4.64 -14.49
N PHE A 53 0.11 3.83 -13.51
CA PHE A 53 0.77 3.75 -12.21
C PHE A 53 0.69 2.32 -11.65
N ALA A 54 1.53 2.05 -10.66
CA ALA A 54 1.61 0.76 -10.00
C ALA A 54 0.94 0.79 -8.62
N THR A 55 0.39 -0.35 -8.22
CA THR A 55 -0.17 -0.57 -6.89
C THR A 55 0.56 -1.70 -6.18
N ILE A 56 0.61 -1.61 -4.87
CA ILE A 56 0.94 -2.72 -3.97
C ILE A 56 -0.07 -2.75 -2.83
N HIS A 57 -0.32 -3.94 -2.30
CA HIS A 57 -1.12 -4.17 -1.10
C HIS A 57 -0.17 -4.71 -0.01
N ALA A 58 -0.59 -4.69 1.25
CA ALA A 58 0.18 -5.30 2.33
C ALA A 58 -0.70 -5.75 3.50
N TYR A 59 -0.88 -7.07 3.62
CA TYR A 59 -1.54 -7.73 4.75
C TYR A 59 -0.54 -8.60 5.50
N THR A 60 0.41 -7.97 6.19
CA THR A 60 1.55 -8.67 6.80
C THR A 60 1.14 -9.65 7.89
N ASP A 61 0.04 -9.36 8.58
CA ASP A 61 -0.62 -10.24 9.55
C ASP A 61 -1.13 -11.53 8.90
N GLN A 62 -1.70 -11.45 7.70
CA GLN A 62 -2.14 -12.63 6.94
C GLN A 62 -0.96 -13.38 6.31
N TRP A 63 -0.08 -12.66 5.61
CA TRP A 63 0.99 -13.27 4.83
C TRP A 63 2.10 -13.90 5.68
N LEU A 64 2.29 -13.39 6.90
CA LEU A 64 3.30 -13.86 7.86
C LEU A 64 2.64 -14.31 9.17
N SER A 65 1.46 -14.92 9.07
CA SER A 65 0.71 -15.45 10.22
C SER A 65 1.62 -16.26 11.16
N GLY A 66 1.56 -15.93 12.45
CA GLY A 66 2.37 -16.55 13.51
C GLY A 66 3.74 -15.90 13.73
N GLN A 67 4.17 -14.94 12.90
CA GLN A 67 5.37 -14.14 13.18
C GLN A 67 5.05 -12.95 14.08
N SER A 68 6.08 -12.43 14.78
CA SER A 68 5.94 -11.25 15.63
C SER A 68 5.64 -9.97 14.84
N ASP A 69 5.03 -8.98 15.50
CA ASP A 69 4.78 -7.65 14.91
C ASP A 69 6.08 -7.00 14.38
N ASP A 70 7.21 -7.21 15.05
CA ASP A 70 8.53 -6.72 14.60
C ASP A 70 8.96 -7.38 13.28
N ALA A 71 8.80 -8.70 13.16
CA ALA A 71 9.14 -9.42 11.93
C ALA A 71 8.23 -9.00 10.76
N GLN A 72 6.93 -8.83 11.03
CA GLN A 72 5.96 -8.30 10.08
C GLN A 72 6.33 -6.87 9.63
N MET A 73 6.75 -6.01 10.55
CA MET A 73 7.17 -4.64 10.24
C MET A 73 8.46 -4.59 9.42
N ILE A 74 9.45 -5.45 9.71
CA ILE A 74 10.67 -5.58 8.90
C ILE A 74 10.30 -6.00 7.47
N PHE A 75 9.40 -6.97 7.32
CA PHE A 75 8.89 -7.34 6.01
C PHE A 75 8.19 -6.17 5.31
N MET A 76 7.31 -5.44 6.00
CA MET A 76 6.60 -4.28 5.44
C MET A 76 7.55 -3.21 4.90
N GLN A 77 8.61 -2.89 5.66
CA GLN A 77 9.62 -1.92 5.24
C GLN A 77 10.38 -2.40 3.98
N ARG A 78 10.78 -3.67 3.95
CA ARG A 78 11.44 -4.28 2.79
C ARG A 78 10.52 -4.30 1.56
N TRP A 79 9.25 -4.66 1.77
CA TRP A 79 8.21 -4.70 0.75
C TRP A 79 8.04 -3.32 0.11
N MET A 80 7.73 -2.29 0.90
CA MET A 80 7.53 -0.93 0.41
C MET A 80 8.77 -0.37 -0.31
N THR A 81 9.96 -0.56 0.29
CA THR A 81 11.20 0.00 -0.25
C THR A 81 11.59 -0.65 -1.58
N SER A 82 11.45 -1.97 -1.71
CA SER A 82 11.78 -2.69 -2.95
C SER A 82 10.88 -2.27 -4.11
N HIS A 83 9.57 -2.21 -3.86
CA HIS A 83 8.60 -1.78 -4.88
C HIS A 83 8.79 -0.33 -5.27
N TRP A 84 9.06 0.56 -4.31
CA TRP A 84 9.35 1.95 -4.60
C TRP A 84 10.62 2.10 -5.45
N GLN A 85 11.69 1.35 -5.14
CA GLN A 85 12.90 1.34 -5.95
C GLN A 85 12.63 0.89 -7.39
N ASP A 86 11.87 -0.17 -7.58
CA ASP A 86 11.56 -0.67 -8.93
C ASP A 86 10.59 0.26 -9.68
N ALA A 87 9.62 0.85 -8.99
CA ALA A 87 8.75 1.88 -9.57
C ALA A 87 9.56 3.10 -10.04
N LYS A 88 10.52 3.56 -9.21
CA LYS A 88 11.38 4.71 -9.49
C LYS A 88 12.41 4.41 -10.58
N ASN A 89 13.02 3.23 -10.57
CA ASN A 89 14.20 2.94 -11.39
C ASN A 89 13.88 2.18 -12.67
N ILE A 90 12.90 1.28 -12.64
CA ILE A 90 12.55 0.40 -13.75
C ILE A 90 11.27 0.90 -14.43
N LEU A 91 10.17 1.02 -13.68
CA LEU A 91 8.87 1.32 -14.26
C LEU A 91 8.76 2.77 -14.74
N LYS A 92 9.43 3.70 -14.03
CA LYS A 92 9.28 5.16 -14.22
C LYS A 92 7.82 5.59 -14.08
N LYS A 93 7.10 4.97 -13.14
CA LYS A 93 5.67 5.18 -12.87
C LYS A 93 5.45 5.45 -11.39
N PRO A 94 4.40 6.21 -11.00
CA PRO A 94 4.02 6.36 -9.62
C PRO A 94 3.67 5.01 -8.96
N LEU A 95 3.81 4.94 -7.65
CA LEU A 95 3.45 3.80 -6.82
C LEU A 95 2.46 4.24 -5.73
N VAL A 96 1.40 3.45 -5.54
CA VAL A 96 0.42 3.64 -4.46
C VAL A 96 0.36 2.37 -3.62
N LEU A 97 0.43 2.51 -2.29
CA LEU A 97 0.06 1.43 -1.37
C LEU A 97 -1.47 1.40 -1.27
N ALA A 98 -2.11 0.64 -2.17
CA ALA A 98 -3.54 0.69 -2.41
C ALA A 98 -4.37 -0.04 -1.35
N GLU A 99 -3.78 -0.96 -0.60
CA GLU A 99 -4.41 -1.56 0.58
C GLU A 99 -3.38 -1.87 1.65
N PHE A 100 -3.71 -1.55 2.90
CA PHE A 100 -3.00 -2.00 4.08
C PHE A 100 -3.89 -1.81 5.32
N GLY A 101 -3.65 -2.60 6.36
CA GLY A 101 -4.39 -2.49 7.61
C GLY A 101 -3.82 -3.36 8.72
N LYS A 102 -4.36 -3.22 9.93
CA LYS A 102 -4.04 -4.08 11.09
C LYS A 102 -5.33 -4.66 11.65
N SER A 103 -5.44 -5.98 11.56
CA SER A 103 -6.65 -6.70 11.96
C SER A 103 -6.87 -6.62 13.48
N SER A 104 -8.11 -6.35 13.86
CA SER A 104 -8.62 -6.44 15.23
C SER A 104 -8.74 -7.87 15.73
N ARG A 105 -8.66 -8.84 14.82
CA ARG A 105 -8.74 -10.28 15.09
C ARG A 105 -7.37 -10.89 15.44
N ASP A 106 -6.29 -10.14 15.29
CA ASP A 106 -4.95 -10.58 15.67
C ASP A 106 -4.86 -10.82 17.19
N PRO A 107 -4.21 -11.90 17.64
CA PRO A 107 -3.96 -12.12 19.07
C PRO A 107 -3.20 -10.95 19.70
N GLY A 108 -3.70 -10.45 20.83
CA GLY A 108 -3.09 -9.32 21.54
C GLY A 108 -3.40 -7.95 20.93
N TYR A 109 -4.26 -7.88 19.91
CA TYR A 109 -4.71 -6.62 19.33
C TYR A 109 -5.21 -5.64 20.39
N ASN A 110 -4.83 -4.39 20.21
CA ASN A 110 -5.46 -3.24 20.83
C ASN A 110 -5.27 -2.01 19.92
N GLN A 111 -6.00 -0.94 20.24
CA GLN A 111 -6.00 0.28 19.43
C GLN A 111 -4.59 0.89 19.24
N ASN A 112 -3.73 0.83 20.27
CA ASN A 112 -2.38 1.39 20.19
C ASN A 112 -1.48 0.63 19.21
N ILE A 113 -1.69 -0.68 19.02
CA ILE A 113 -0.98 -1.49 18.02
C ILE A 113 -1.34 -1.00 16.61
N ARG A 114 -2.64 -0.83 16.31
CA ARG A 114 -3.10 -0.29 15.01
C ARG A 114 -2.53 1.10 14.77
N ASP A 115 -2.64 1.99 15.75
CA ASP A 115 -2.18 3.36 15.64
C ASP A 115 -0.66 3.46 15.43
N THR A 116 0.12 2.61 16.11
CA THR A 116 1.59 2.53 15.93
C THR A 116 1.96 2.00 14.56
N PHE A 117 1.29 0.95 14.09
CA PHE A 117 1.47 0.37 12.77
C PHE A 117 1.18 1.39 11.67
N MET A 118 0.01 2.02 11.72
CA MET A 118 -0.41 3.03 10.73
C MET A 118 0.51 4.26 10.75
N SER A 119 0.87 4.75 11.93
CA SER A 119 1.81 5.88 12.06
C SER A 119 3.16 5.57 11.42
N THR A 120 3.65 4.33 11.56
CA THR A 120 4.94 3.91 10.99
C THR A 120 4.86 3.83 9.46
N ILE A 121 3.79 3.24 8.91
CA ILE A 121 3.59 3.15 7.47
C ILE A 121 3.45 4.54 6.84
N TYR A 122 2.68 5.44 7.47
CA TYR A 122 2.54 6.81 6.98
C TYR A 122 3.85 7.61 7.01
N ARG A 123 4.67 7.45 8.05
CA ARG A 123 6.03 8.03 8.06
C ARG A 123 6.90 7.49 6.91
N ASN A 124 6.83 6.19 6.63
CA ASN A 124 7.56 5.58 5.53
C ASN A 124 7.08 6.13 4.18
N ILE A 125 5.77 6.21 3.96
CA ILE A 125 5.19 6.80 2.74
C ILE A 125 5.66 8.23 2.54
N TYR A 126 5.57 9.06 3.59
CA TYR A 126 6.03 10.45 3.52
C TYR A 126 7.53 10.53 3.17
N SER A 127 8.36 9.70 3.80
CA SER A 127 9.80 9.64 3.52
C SER A 127 10.10 9.28 2.06
N LEU A 128 9.44 8.24 1.54
CA LEU A 128 9.60 7.78 0.15
C LEU A 128 9.03 8.78 -0.87
N ALA A 129 7.93 9.47 -0.53
CA ALA A 129 7.32 10.49 -1.38
C ALA A 129 8.21 11.74 -1.49
N LYS A 130 8.85 12.11 -0.37
CA LYS A 130 9.78 13.24 -0.33
C LYS A 130 10.99 13.03 -1.25
N ASP A 131 11.39 11.78 -1.51
CA ASP A 131 12.47 11.43 -2.43
C ASP A 131 12.02 11.31 -3.91
N GLY A 132 11.48 12.41 -4.43
CA GLY A 132 11.21 12.58 -5.87
C GLY A 132 9.84 12.12 -6.35
N GLY A 133 8.85 11.98 -5.47
CA GLY A 133 7.44 11.88 -5.84
C GLY A 133 6.99 10.53 -6.42
N THR A 134 7.86 9.52 -6.49
CA THR A 134 7.45 8.18 -6.99
C THR A 134 6.38 7.55 -6.09
N MET A 135 6.50 7.67 -4.77
CA MET A 135 5.45 7.23 -3.86
C MET A 135 4.32 8.27 -3.85
N GLY A 136 3.18 7.94 -4.46
CA GLY A 136 2.05 8.83 -4.64
C GLY A 136 1.10 8.90 -3.43
N GLY A 137 1.12 7.89 -2.56
CA GLY A 137 0.28 7.86 -1.36
C GLY A 137 -0.13 6.46 -0.96
N SER A 138 -1.19 6.38 -0.15
CA SER A 138 -1.77 5.11 0.27
C SER A 138 -3.27 5.20 0.56
N LEU A 139 -3.91 4.03 0.60
CA LEU A 139 -5.31 3.85 0.93
C LEU A 139 -5.40 2.76 2.01
N ILE A 140 -6.11 3.05 3.08
CA ILE A 140 -6.32 2.11 4.18
C ILE A 140 -7.44 1.14 3.86
N TRP A 141 -7.26 -0.12 4.24
CA TRP A 141 -8.32 -1.11 4.28
C TRP A 141 -8.79 -1.27 5.74
N GLN A 142 -10.04 -1.01 6.10
CA GLN A 142 -11.02 -0.25 5.32
C GLN A 142 -11.82 0.70 6.22
N LEU A 143 -12.32 1.79 5.63
CA LEU A 143 -13.25 2.69 6.34
C LEU A 143 -14.66 2.14 6.26
N VAL A 144 -15.39 2.21 7.37
CA VAL A 144 -16.82 1.90 7.43
C VAL A 144 -17.59 3.05 8.06
N ALA A 145 -18.86 3.20 7.65
CA ALA A 145 -19.76 4.18 8.25
C ALA A 145 -20.35 3.65 9.57
N GLN A 146 -20.90 4.57 10.37
CA GLN A 146 -21.62 4.22 11.58
C GLN A 146 -22.81 3.29 11.26
N GLY A 147 -22.99 2.22 12.04
CA GLY A 147 -24.09 1.27 11.87
C GLY A 147 -23.80 0.15 10.85
N MET A 148 -22.56 0.01 10.37
CA MET A 148 -22.14 -1.03 9.42
C MET A 148 -21.37 -2.18 10.09
N GLU A 149 -21.64 -2.47 11.37
CA GLU A 149 -20.91 -3.49 12.14
C GLU A 149 -21.01 -4.91 11.54
N ASN A 150 -22.01 -5.17 10.69
CA ASN A 150 -22.20 -6.43 9.97
C ASN A 150 -21.24 -6.63 8.77
N TYR A 151 -20.50 -5.59 8.37
CA TYR A 151 -19.48 -5.66 7.31
C TYR A 151 -18.06 -5.82 7.87
N GLU A 152 -17.93 -6.05 9.17
CA GLU A 152 -16.64 -6.19 9.85
C GLU A 152 -15.85 -7.42 9.34
N ASP A 153 -14.60 -7.18 8.93
CA ASP A 153 -13.66 -8.20 8.43
C ASP A 153 -12.36 -8.34 9.26
N GLY A 154 -12.21 -7.55 10.33
CA GLY A 154 -11.03 -7.39 11.17
C GLY A 154 -10.41 -6.00 10.99
N TYR A 155 -10.53 -5.41 9.82
CA TYR A 155 -9.78 -4.22 9.42
C TYR A 155 -10.60 -2.93 9.46
N CYS A 156 -11.90 -3.03 9.68
CA CYS A 156 -12.80 -1.89 9.68
C CYS A 156 -12.37 -0.80 10.69
N ILE A 157 -12.41 0.44 10.21
CA ILE A 157 -12.18 1.66 10.98
C ILE A 157 -13.41 2.56 10.81
N GLU A 158 -14.24 2.63 11.84
CA GLU A 158 -15.27 3.65 11.96
C GLU A 158 -14.66 4.90 12.59
N LEU A 159 -14.48 5.97 11.81
CA LEU A 159 -13.73 7.16 12.24
C LEU A 159 -14.29 7.79 13.53
N GLY A 160 -15.62 7.85 13.68
CA GLY A 160 -16.27 8.42 14.87
C GLY A 160 -16.01 7.64 16.17
N LYS A 161 -15.73 6.33 16.07
CA LYS A 161 -15.39 5.47 17.22
C LYS A 161 -13.89 5.30 17.41
N ASN A 162 -13.06 5.75 16.47
CA ASN A 162 -11.60 5.60 16.48
C ASN A 162 -10.90 6.96 16.34
N PRO A 163 -11.09 7.89 17.29
CA PRO A 163 -10.58 9.26 17.16
C PRO A 163 -9.05 9.35 17.10
N SER A 164 -8.32 8.40 17.71
CA SER A 164 -6.86 8.35 17.63
C SER A 164 -6.38 7.99 16.22
N THR A 165 -6.95 6.94 15.61
CA THR A 165 -6.67 6.58 14.21
C THR A 165 -7.09 7.68 13.24
N ALA A 166 -8.26 8.29 13.47
CA ALA A 166 -8.73 9.42 12.66
C ALA A 166 -7.75 10.61 12.70
N GLY A 167 -7.19 10.91 13.88
CA GLY A 167 -6.14 11.92 14.05
C GLY A 167 -4.86 11.59 13.29
N ILE A 168 -4.44 10.32 13.26
CA ILE A 168 -3.27 9.85 12.50
C ILE A 168 -3.50 10.02 10.99
N ILE A 169 -4.67 9.60 10.48
CA ILE A 169 -5.05 9.76 9.06
C ILE A 169 -5.05 11.24 8.68
N THR A 170 -5.69 12.08 9.50
CA THR A 170 -5.75 13.54 9.28
C THR A 170 -4.35 14.16 9.23
N SER A 171 -3.48 13.77 10.17
CA SER A 171 -2.10 14.27 10.22
C SER A 171 -1.30 13.87 8.98
N GLN A 172 -1.45 12.63 8.50
CA GLN A 172 -0.82 12.18 7.26
C GLN A 172 -1.33 12.98 6.06
N SER A 173 -2.64 13.18 5.92
CA SER A 173 -3.23 13.96 4.82
C SER A 173 -2.67 15.38 4.77
N HIS A 174 -2.56 16.05 5.93
CA HIS A 174 -1.93 17.37 6.02
C HIS A 174 -0.45 17.35 5.65
N ALA A 175 0.31 16.36 6.13
CA ALA A 175 1.74 16.23 5.82
C ALA A 175 1.98 16.03 4.32
N MET A 176 1.22 15.15 3.67
CA MET A 176 1.33 14.90 2.22
C MET A 176 0.89 16.13 1.39
N THR A 177 -0.15 16.85 1.83
CA THR A 177 -0.57 18.11 1.18
C THR A 177 0.53 19.17 1.26
N ALA A 178 1.13 19.36 2.44
CA ALA A 178 2.24 20.28 2.62
C ALA A 178 3.46 19.88 1.75
N LEU A 179 3.75 18.58 1.68
CA LEU A 179 4.84 18.06 0.85
C LEU A 179 4.62 18.34 -0.64
N ALA A 180 3.40 18.17 -1.15
CA ALA A 180 3.05 18.44 -2.54
C ALA A 180 3.28 19.91 -2.96
N HIS A 181 3.24 20.86 -2.01
CA HIS A 181 3.60 22.25 -2.28
C HIS A 181 5.11 22.51 -2.28
N LEU A 182 5.90 21.67 -1.59
CA LEU A 182 7.35 21.83 -1.44
C LEU A 182 8.13 21.13 -2.55
N VAL A 183 7.70 19.93 -2.91
CA VAL A 183 8.26 19.18 -4.02
C VAL A 183 7.47 19.63 -5.25
N LYS A 184 8.06 20.49 -6.09
CA LYS A 184 7.47 20.86 -7.39
C LYS A 184 7.45 19.62 -8.30
N ILE A 185 6.52 18.70 -8.05
CA ILE A 185 6.23 17.53 -8.90
C ILE A 185 5.28 18.01 -10.01
#